data_AF-A0A2C9EV83-F1
#
_entry.id   AF-A0A2C9EV83-F1
#
_cell.length_a   1.000
_cell.length_b   1.000
_cell.length_c   1.000
_cell.angle_alpha   90.00
_cell.angle_beta   90.00
_cell.angle_gamma   90.00
#
_symmetry.space_group_name_H-M   'P 1'
#
loop_
_entity.id
_entity.type
_entity.pdbx_description
1 polymer ?
#
loop_
_entity_poly.entity_id
_entity_poly.type
_entity_poly.pdbx_seq_one_letter_code
_entity_poly.pdbx_strand_id
1 'polypeptide(L)'
;MSTPSMTLFHNPASPYVRKVMVLLHETGQLNRVALQASQLSPVAPDAALNQDNPLGKIPALRLDNGQVLYDSRVILDYLDQQHVGNPLIPRDGSARWRRLTLAALADGIMDASVLVRYELALRAPEKHWEQWLDGQRDKIRRALAVLEAEAIAELASHFDIAAISVACALGYLDFRHPDLEWRQDHPQLAAWYFEISQRPSMLATRPPV
;
A
#
# COMPACT_ATOMS: atom_id res chain seq x y z
N MET A 1 18.25 -10.48 -20.93
CA MET A 1 17.23 -9.88 -20.05
C MET A 1 15.98 -9.69 -20.88
N SER A 2 14.84 -10.28 -20.50
CA SER A 2 13.60 -10.15 -21.27
C SER A 2 13.08 -8.72 -21.16
N THR A 3 12.57 -8.17 -22.26
CA THR A 3 11.91 -6.84 -22.29
C THR A 3 10.69 -6.86 -21.35
N PRO A 4 10.47 -5.84 -20.51
CA PRO A 4 9.29 -5.79 -19.65
C PRO A 4 8.02 -5.78 -20.52
N SER A 5 7.05 -6.63 -20.16
CA SER A 5 5.79 -6.81 -20.90
C SER A 5 4.60 -6.11 -20.24
N MET A 6 4.77 -5.55 -19.05
CA MET A 6 3.75 -4.78 -18.33
C MET A 6 4.27 -3.39 -17.99
N THR A 7 3.38 -2.42 -17.85
CA THR A 7 3.72 -1.06 -17.39
C THR A 7 2.91 -0.71 -16.14
N LEU A 8 3.59 -0.33 -15.06
CA LEU A 8 2.97 0.12 -13.82
C LEU A 8 3.11 1.64 -13.70
N PHE A 9 1.98 2.34 -13.58
CA PHE A 9 1.99 3.75 -13.18
C PHE A 9 2.46 3.88 -11.74
N HIS A 10 3.54 4.62 -11.54
CA HIS A 10 4.38 4.51 -10.36
C HIS A 10 4.74 5.88 -9.79
N ASN A 11 4.67 5.98 -8.46
CA ASN A 11 5.28 7.04 -7.67
C ASN A 11 5.85 6.41 -6.39
N PRO A 12 7.11 6.65 -6.03
CA PRO A 12 7.74 6.00 -4.88
C PRO A 12 7.14 6.46 -3.54
N ALA A 13 6.37 7.55 -3.50
CA ALA A 13 5.66 8.01 -2.31
C ALA A 13 4.31 7.31 -2.07
N SER A 14 3.72 6.63 -3.07
CA SER A 14 2.40 6.02 -2.94
C SER A 14 2.49 4.67 -2.20
N PRO A 15 1.80 4.50 -1.07
CA PRO A 15 1.87 3.25 -0.32
C PRO A 15 1.09 2.13 -1.01
N TYR A 16 0.07 2.46 -1.82
CA TYR A 16 -0.63 1.48 -2.67
C TYR A 16 0.27 0.95 -3.79
N VAL A 17 1.08 1.83 -4.40
CA VAL A 17 2.11 1.42 -5.37
C VAL A 17 3.18 0.59 -4.65
N ARG A 18 3.58 0.99 -3.44
CA ARG A 18 4.56 0.25 -2.64
C ARG A 18 4.13 -1.19 -2.38
N LYS A 19 2.85 -1.47 -2.08
CA LYS A 19 2.35 -2.86 -1.96
C LYS A 19 2.64 -3.69 -3.21
N VAL A 20 2.34 -3.14 -4.39
CA VAL A 20 2.58 -3.81 -5.67
C VAL A 20 4.07 -4.04 -5.88
N MET A 21 4.91 -3.03 -5.62
CA MET A 21 6.36 -3.16 -5.73
C MET A 21 6.92 -4.24 -4.79
N VAL A 22 6.51 -4.25 -3.52
CA VAL A 22 6.93 -5.27 -2.55
C VAL A 22 6.53 -6.67 -3.03
N LEU A 23 5.29 -6.87 -3.52
CA LEU A 23 4.87 -8.16 -4.08
C LEU A 23 5.72 -8.55 -5.30
N LEU A 24 6.01 -7.63 -6.22
CA LEU A 24 6.89 -7.90 -7.37
C LEU A 24 8.30 -8.31 -6.94
N HIS A 25 8.84 -7.69 -5.87
CA HIS A 25 10.11 -8.09 -5.27
C HIS A 25 10.06 -9.49 -4.68
N GLU A 26 9.07 -9.77 -3.82
CA GLU A 26 8.92 -11.06 -3.13
C GLU A 26 8.68 -12.23 -4.10
N THR A 27 8.01 -11.97 -5.22
CA THR A 27 7.64 -12.98 -6.22
C THR A 27 8.62 -13.07 -7.40
N GLY A 28 9.68 -12.24 -7.42
CA GLY A 28 10.72 -12.26 -8.46
C GLY A 28 10.24 -11.77 -9.84
N GLN A 29 9.24 -10.88 -9.88
CA GLN A 29 8.57 -10.46 -11.12
C GLN A 29 8.94 -9.05 -11.61
N LEU A 30 9.87 -8.35 -10.94
CA LEU A 30 10.27 -6.98 -11.29
C LEU A 30 10.72 -6.82 -12.75
N ASN A 31 11.41 -7.82 -13.30
CA ASN A 31 11.90 -7.80 -14.68
C ASN A 31 10.78 -7.78 -15.73
N ARG A 32 9.52 -8.06 -15.34
CA ARG A 32 8.35 -8.02 -16.23
C ARG A 32 7.66 -6.66 -16.26
N VAL A 33 8.01 -5.74 -15.37
CA VAL A 33 7.26 -4.49 -15.14
C VAL A 33 8.13 -3.26 -15.38
N ALA A 34 7.81 -2.50 -16.42
CA ALA A 34 8.33 -1.16 -16.62
C ALA A 34 7.59 -0.16 -15.72
N LEU A 35 8.29 0.84 -15.19
CA LEU A 35 7.70 1.89 -14.37
C LEU A 35 7.42 3.13 -15.22
N GLN A 36 6.16 3.56 -15.25
CA GLN A 36 5.77 4.84 -15.83
C GLN A 36 5.57 5.84 -14.69
N ALA A 37 6.47 6.82 -14.58
CA ALA A 37 6.41 7.81 -13.51
C ALA A 37 5.11 8.65 -13.62
N SER A 38 4.44 8.84 -12.49
CA SER A 38 3.24 9.67 -12.39
C SER A 38 3.31 10.57 -11.16
N GLN A 39 3.08 11.87 -11.34
CA GLN A 39 2.94 12.84 -10.26
C GLN A 39 1.55 13.43 -10.38
N LEU A 40 0.73 13.20 -9.36
CA LEU A 40 -0.67 13.57 -9.39
C LEU A 40 -1.22 13.89 -7.99
N SER A 41 -2.32 14.62 -7.99
CA SER A 41 -3.22 14.76 -6.85
C SER A 41 -4.66 14.90 -7.36
N PRO A 42 -5.68 14.84 -6.50
CA PRO A 42 -7.06 15.07 -6.92
C PRO A 42 -7.30 16.42 -7.62
N VAL A 43 -6.43 17.42 -7.42
CA VAL A 43 -6.50 18.76 -8.03
C VAL A 43 -5.40 19.02 -9.06
N ALA A 44 -4.55 18.02 -9.33
CA ALA A 44 -3.48 18.07 -10.33
C ALA A 44 -3.47 16.73 -11.10
N PRO A 45 -4.34 16.58 -12.11
CA PRO A 45 -4.54 15.30 -12.80
C PRO A 45 -3.37 14.96 -13.72
N ASP A 46 -3.14 13.67 -13.93
CA ASP A 46 -2.21 13.14 -14.93
C ASP A 46 -3.01 12.65 -16.15
N ALA A 47 -2.90 13.37 -17.27
CA ALA A 47 -3.67 13.07 -18.47
C ALA A 47 -3.31 11.70 -19.09
N ALA A 48 -2.06 11.25 -18.97
CA ALA A 48 -1.63 9.95 -19.49
C ALA A 48 -2.18 8.82 -18.62
N LEU A 49 -2.17 8.99 -17.29
CA LEU A 49 -2.82 8.05 -16.40
C LEU A 49 -4.32 7.98 -16.64
N ASN A 50 -5.00 9.12 -16.84
CA ASN A 50 -6.45 9.15 -16.98
C ASN A 50 -6.97 8.43 -18.24
N GLN A 51 -6.12 8.26 -19.26
CA GLN A 51 -6.44 7.45 -20.44
C GLN A 51 -6.50 5.95 -20.09
N ASP A 52 -5.67 5.50 -19.14
CA ASP A 52 -5.54 4.10 -18.74
C ASP A 52 -6.41 3.75 -17.51
N ASN A 53 -6.47 4.65 -16.53
CA ASN A 53 -7.33 4.55 -15.34
C ASN A 53 -8.18 5.82 -15.19
N PRO A 54 -9.50 5.76 -15.50
CA PRO A 54 -10.37 6.93 -15.46
C PRO A 54 -10.60 7.49 -14.04
N LEU A 55 -10.23 6.76 -12.99
CA LEU A 55 -10.26 7.27 -11.61
C LEU A 55 -9.12 8.23 -11.30
N GLY A 56 -8.10 8.33 -12.17
CA GLY A 56 -6.92 9.17 -11.96
C GLY A 56 -6.15 8.80 -10.70
N LYS A 57 -5.98 7.50 -10.45
CA LYS A 57 -5.27 6.96 -9.27
C LYS A 57 -4.19 5.97 -9.66
N ILE A 58 -3.12 5.95 -8.88
CA ILE A 58 -2.05 4.95 -8.96
C ILE A 58 -2.11 4.01 -7.76
N PRO A 59 -1.74 2.71 -7.90
CA PRO A 59 -1.23 2.07 -9.11
C PRO A 59 -2.31 1.78 -10.16
N ALA A 60 -1.88 1.76 -11.42
CA ALA A 60 -2.60 1.16 -12.56
C ALA A 60 -1.59 0.32 -13.34
N LEU A 61 -1.94 -0.94 -13.67
CA LEU A 61 -1.07 -1.87 -14.38
C LEU A 61 -1.62 -2.12 -15.78
N ARG A 62 -0.90 -1.65 -16.79
CA ARG A 62 -1.17 -1.98 -18.20
C ARG A 62 -0.47 -3.30 -18.56
N LEU A 63 -1.24 -4.24 -19.07
CA LEU A 63 -0.80 -5.56 -19.52
C LEU A 63 -0.23 -5.49 -20.96
N ASP A 64 0.39 -6.59 -21.38
CA ASP A 64 1.00 -6.73 -22.73
C ASP A 64 -0.02 -6.54 -23.87
N ASN A 65 -1.27 -6.94 -23.64
CA ASN A 65 -2.38 -6.78 -24.58
C ASN A 65 -3.02 -5.37 -24.56
N GLY A 66 -2.48 -4.43 -23.78
CA GLY A 66 -3.00 -3.08 -23.62
C GLY A 66 -4.15 -2.92 -22.62
N GLN A 67 -4.71 -4.01 -22.07
CA GLN A 67 -5.71 -3.94 -21.01
C GLN A 67 -5.10 -3.34 -19.73
N VAL A 68 -5.87 -2.53 -19.00
CA VAL A 68 -5.41 -1.90 -17.75
C VAL A 68 -6.19 -2.45 -16.56
N LEU A 69 -5.46 -2.82 -15.50
CA LEU A 69 -6.00 -3.27 -14.22
C LEU A 69 -5.80 -2.20 -13.13
N TYR A 70 -6.83 -2.02 -12.32
CA TYR A 70 -6.84 -1.17 -11.12
C TYR A 70 -8.01 -1.63 -10.22
N ASP A 71 -8.01 -1.37 -8.91
CA ASP A 71 -7.00 -0.69 -8.10
C ASP A 71 -5.84 -1.60 -7.65
N SER A 72 -5.11 -1.21 -6.61
CA SER A 72 -4.00 -2.01 -6.06
C SER A 72 -4.40 -3.43 -5.66
N ARG A 73 -5.62 -3.68 -5.17
CA ARG A 73 -6.02 -5.04 -4.74
C ARG A 73 -6.19 -5.96 -5.95
N VAL A 74 -6.80 -5.45 -7.02
CA VAL A 74 -6.97 -6.18 -8.27
C VAL A 74 -5.62 -6.50 -8.90
N ILE A 75 -4.69 -5.53 -8.88
CA ILE A 75 -3.33 -5.72 -9.39
C ILE A 75 -2.56 -6.76 -8.57
N LEU A 76 -2.65 -6.70 -7.23
CA LEU A 76 -2.00 -7.66 -6.33
C LEU A 76 -2.52 -9.08 -6.57
N ASP A 77 -3.84 -9.27 -6.68
CA ASP A 77 -4.42 -10.58 -6.98
C ASP A 77 -3.93 -11.10 -8.34
N TYR A 78 -4.01 -10.29 -9.40
CA TYR A 78 -3.51 -10.67 -10.73
C TYR A 78 -2.05 -11.15 -10.68
N LEU A 79 -1.16 -10.36 -10.06
CA LEU A 79 0.28 -10.66 -10.00
C LEU A 79 0.61 -11.88 -9.14
N ASP A 80 -0.13 -12.14 -8.07
CA ASP A 80 0.01 -13.35 -7.23
C ASP A 80 -0.38 -14.63 -7.99
N GLN A 81 -1.19 -14.51 -9.05
CA GLN A 81 -1.52 -15.63 -9.93
C GLN A 81 -0.50 -15.86 -11.05
N GLN A 82 0.47 -14.96 -11.25
CA GLN A 82 1.42 -15.04 -12.37
C GLN A 82 2.68 -15.86 -12.08
N HIS A 83 2.94 -16.22 -10.84
CA HIS A 83 4.11 -17.01 -10.44
C HIS A 83 3.74 -18.43 -10.00
N VAL A 84 4.74 -19.31 -9.95
CA VAL A 84 4.58 -20.72 -9.53
C VAL A 84 4.94 -20.97 -8.07
N GLY A 85 5.44 -19.95 -7.35
CA GLY A 85 5.71 -20.03 -5.91
C GLY A 85 4.45 -20.09 -5.05
N ASN A 86 4.62 -20.25 -3.74
CA ASN A 86 3.51 -20.21 -2.79
C ASN A 86 2.76 -18.87 -2.90
N PRO A 87 1.43 -18.88 -2.96
CA PRO A 87 0.66 -17.66 -3.13
C PRO A 87 0.73 -16.79 -1.88
N LEU A 88 0.90 -15.48 -2.07
CA LEU A 88 0.81 -14.48 -1.01
C LEU A 88 -0.64 -14.13 -0.67
N ILE A 89 -1.60 -14.58 -1.49
CA ILE A 89 -3.02 -14.56 -1.15
C ILE A 89 -3.53 -16.00 -1.07
N PRO A 90 -4.00 -16.47 0.11
CA PRO A 90 -4.60 -17.80 0.20
C PRO A 90 -5.74 -17.97 -0.81
N ARG A 91 -5.76 -19.10 -1.52
CA ARG A 91 -6.69 -19.33 -2.64
C ARG A 91 -8.11 -19.63 -2.17
N ASP A 92 -8.25 -20.19 -0.98
CA ASP A 92 -9.52 -20.62 -0.41
C ASP A 92 -9.48 -20.64 1.14
N GLY A 93 -10.56 -21.13 1.74
CA GLY A 93 -10.67 -21.37 3.17
C GLY A 93 -10.80 -20.10 4.02
N SER A 94 -10.83 -20.31 5.34
CA SER A 94 -10.93 -19.24 6.34
C SER A 94 -9.73 -18.28 6.30
N ALA A 95 -8.55 -18.81 5.97
CA ALA A 95 -7.33 -18.02 5.83
C ALA A 95 -7.52 -16.92 4.78
N ARG A 96 -8.06 -17.21 3.59
CA ARG A 96 -8.27 -16.20 2.54
C ARG A 96 -9.02 -14.99 3.08
N TRP A 97 -10.15 -15.21 3.75
CA TRP A 97 -10.98 -14.13 4.27
C TRP A 97 -10.28 -13.37 5.40
N ARG A 98 -9.63 -14.06 6.32
CA ARG A 98 -8.90 -13.41 7.41
C ARG A 98 -7.77 -12.52 6.89
N ARG A 99 -6.95 -13.03 5.96
CA ARG A 99 -5.82 -12.27 5.39
C ARG A 99 -6.29 -11.08 4.56
N LEU A 100 -7.33 -11.26 3.75
CA LEU A 100 -7.92 -10.16 2.97
C LEU A 100 -8.58 -9.09 3.85
N THR A 101 -9.19 -9.46 4.97
CA THR A 101 -9.72 -8.49 5.95
C THR A 101 -8.60 -7.67 6.60
N LEU A 102 -7.48 -8.29 6.98
CA LEU A 102 -6.33 -7.56 7.50
C LEU A 102 -5.72 -6.62 6.45
N ALA A 103 -5.60 -7.07 5.20
CA ALA A 103 -5.16 -6.23 4.09
C ALA A 103 -6.12 -5.04 3.85
N ALA A 104 -7.43 -5.27 3.94
CA ALA A 104 -8.44 -4.22 3.83
C ALA A 104 -8.38 -3.22 4.99
N LEU A 105 -8.07 -3.67 6.21
CA LEU A 105 -7.85 -2.80 7.36
C LEU A 105 -6.63 -1.91 7.16
N ALA A 106 -5.52 -2.46 6.65
CA ALA A 106 -4.33 -1.69 6.29
C ALA A 106 -4.62 -0.66 5.19
N ASP A 107 -5.44 -1.03 4.20
CA ASP A 107 -5.90 -0.09 3.17
C ASP A 107 -6.74 1.03 3.76
N GLY A 108 -7.60 0.74 4.75
CA GLY A 108 -8.35 1.77 5.47
C GLY A 108 -7.45 2.77 6.22
N ILE A 109 -6.32 2.31 6.76
CA ILE A 109 -5.29 3.19 7.34
C ILE A 109 -4.68 4.08 6.25
N MET A 110 -4.30 3.49 5.11
CA MET A 110 -3.75 4.24 3.97
C MET A 110 -4.76 5.27 3.45
N ASP A 111 -6.03 4.91 3.30
CA ASP A 111 -7.10 5.80 2.83
C ASP A 111 -7.24 7.04 3.74
N ALA A 112 -7.37 6.81 5.05
CA ALA A 112 -7.48 7.89 6.03
C ALA A 112 -6.23 8.76 6.06
N SER A 113 -5.03 8.15 6.02
CA SER A 113 -3.77 8.87 6.04
C SER A 113 -3.54 9.71 4.78
N VAL A 114 -3.93 9.24 3.59
CA VAL A 114 -3.82 9.99 2.33
C VAL A 114 -4.80 11.15 2.33
N LEU A 115 -6.02 10.95 2.83
CA LEU A 115 -7.00 12.02 2.99
C LEU A 115 -6.50 13.14 3.92
N VAL A 116 -5.96 12.79 5.10
CA VAL A 116 -5.33 13.77 6.00
C VAL A 116 -4.17 14.49 5.30
N ARG A 117 -3.33 13.75 4.56
CA ARG A 117 -2.20 14.35 3.83
C ARG A 117 -2.67 15.37 2.79
N TYR A 118 -3.72 15.06 2.01
CA TYR A 118 -4.22 15.99 1.02
C TYR A 118 -4.87 17.22 1.65
N GLU A 119 -5.63 17.06 2.72
CA GLU A 119 -6.23 18.17 3.43
C GLU A 119 -5.14 19.13 3.92
N LEU A 120 -4.14 18.63 4.65
CA LEU A 120 -3.09 19.45 5.25
C LEU A 120 -2.13 20.07 4.22
N ALA A 121 -1.84 19.37 3.11
CA ALA A 121 -0.81 19.80 2.17
C ALA A 121 -1.33 20.57 0.96
N LEU A 122 -2.60 20.40 0.58
CA LEU A 122 -3.16 20.98 -0.65
C LEU A 122 -4.32 21.96 -0.37
N ARG A 123 -5.13 21.71 0.65
CA ARG A 123 -6.23 22.61 0.99
C ARG A 123 -5.70 23.81 1.77
N ALA A 124 -6.21 25.00 1.45
CA ALA A 124 -5.85 26.22 2.16
C ALA A 124 -6.15 26.08 3.68
N PRO A 125 -5.23 26.48 4.59
CA PRO A 125 -5.37 26.24 6.03
C PRO A 125 -6.67 26.74 6.65
N GLU A 126 -7.18 27.89 6.19
CA GLU A 126 -8.44 28.47 6.65
C GLU A 126 -9.69 27.66 6.26
N LYS A 127 -9.53 26.65 5.40
CA LYS A 127 -10.58 25.70 5.00
C LYS A 127 -10.41 24.32 5.61
N HIS A 128 -9.39 24.11 6.44
CA HIS A 128 -9.22 22.85 7.17
C HIS A 128 -10.38 22.67 8.14
N TRP A 129 -10.84 21.42 8.26
CA TRP A 129 -11.87 21.05 9.22
C TRP A 129 -11.29 20.09 10.26
N GLU A 130 -10.95 20.61 11.44
CA GLU A 130 -10.27 19.85 12.49
C GLU A 130 -11.03 18.59 12.91
N GLN A 131 -12.34 18.66 13.11
CA GLN A 131 -13.13 17.48 13.49
C GLN A 131 -13.11 16.39 12.41
N TRP A 132 -13.00 16.77 11.13
CA TRP A 132 -12.85 15.80 10.05
C TRP A 132 -11.45 15.18 10.05
N LEU A 133 -10.40 15.99 10.25
CA LEU A 133 -9.02 15.52 10.39
C LEU A 133 -8.90 14.53 11.56
N ASP A 134 -9.44 14.88 12.73
CA ASP A 134 -9.45 14.03 13.91
C ASP A 134 -10.25 12.75 13.68
N GLY A 135 -11.41 12.83 13.02
CA GLY A 135 -12.18 11.65 12.63
C GLY A 135 -11.39 10.67 11.75
N GLN A 136 -10.51 11.15 10.87
CA GLN A 136 -9.61 10.29 10.08
C GLN A 136 -8.47 9.73 10.94
N ARG A 137 -7.83 10.55 11.78
CA ARG A 137 -6.78 10.12 12.71
C ARG A 137 -7.30 9.03 13.66
N ASP A 138 -8.54 9.14 14.11
CA ASP A 138 -9.17 8.17 15.00
C ASP A 138 -9.45 6.83 14.31
N LYS A 139 -9.75 6.82 13.00
CA LYS A 139 -9.83 5.56 12.24
C LYS A 139 -8.47 4.87 12.21
N ILE A 140 -7.39 5.63 11.99
CA ILE A 140 -6.02 5.12 12.01
C ILE A 140 -5.70 4.52 13.39
N ARG A 141 -5.91 5.28 14.47
CA ARG A 141 -5.64 4.84 15.85
C ARG A 141 -6.41 3.57 16.22
N ARG A 142 -7.72 3.51 15.94
CA ARG A 142 -8.51 2.30 16.21
C ARG A 142 -8.04 1.09 15.41
N ALA A 143 -7.63 1.28 14.15
CA ALA A 143 -7.11 0.21 13.31
C ALA A 143 -5.74 -0.29 13.83
N LEU A 144 -4.85 0.61 14.25
CA LEU A 144 -3.58 0.26 14.88
C LEU A 144 -3.78 -0.54 16.17
N ALA A 145 -4.74 -0.14 17.01
CA ALA A 145 -5.08 -0.86 18.24
C ALA A 145 -5.56 -2.30 17.96
N VAL A 146 -6.35 -2.52 16.90
CA VAL A 146 -6.75 -3.87 16.47
C VAL A 146 -5.54 -4.68 15.99
N LEU A 147 -4.62 -4.08 15.24
CA LEU A 147 -3.42 -4.78 14.77
C LEU A 147 -2.53 -5.22 15.94
N GLU A 148 -2.34 -4.35 16.93
CA GLU A 148 -1.60 -4.65 18.16
C GLU A 148 -2.26 -5.79 18.95
N ALA A 149 -3.57 -5.70 19.18
CA ALA A 149 -4.27 -6.64 20.05
C ALA A 149 -4.53 -8.02 19.41
N GLU A 150 -4.81 -8.06 18.10
CA GLU A 150 -5.41 -9.26 17.48
C GLU A 150 -4.60 -9.85 16.32
N ALA A 151 -3.66 -9.10 15.74
CA ALA A 151 -3.05 -9.49 14.46
C ALA A 151 -1.56 -9.86 14.54
N ILE A 152 -0.85 -9.60 15.64
CA ILE A 152 0.62 -9.76 15.70
C ILE A 152 1.09 -11.17 15.32
N ALA A 153 0.56 -12.21 15.98
CA ALA A 153 0.95 -13.59 15.69
C ALA A 153 0.61 -13.98 14.24
N GLU A 154 -0.53 -13.52 13.74
CA GLU A 154 -0.97 -13.75 12.37
C GLU A 154 -0.07 -13.03 11.35
N LEU A 155 0.32 -11.79 11.60
CA LEU A 155 1.21 -10.99 10.75
C LEU A 155 2.63 -11.56 10.73
N ALA A 156 3.09 -12.10 11.86
CA ALA A 156 4.40 -12.75 11.96
C ALA A 156 4.45 -14.12 11.27
N SER A 157 3.30 -14.81 11.12
CA SER A 157 3.28 -16.17 10.57
C SER A 157 3.77 -16.28 9.12
N HIS A 158 3.42 -15.30 8.28
CA HIS A 158 3.76 -15.27 6.85
C HIS A 158 3.87 -13.83 6.36
N PHE A 159 4.89 -13.56 5.55
CA PHE A 159 5.03 -12.27 4.86
C PHE A 159 4.19 -12.27 3.57
N ASP A 160 2.87 -12.23 3.75
CA ASP A 160 1.85 -12.38 2.70
C ASP A 160 1.09 -11.05 2.44
N ILE A 161 -0.05 -11.09 1.75
CA ILE A 161 -0.84 -9.89 1.41
C ILE A 161 -1.21 -9.03 2.62
N ALA A 162 -1.46 -9.64 3.78
CA ALA A 162 -1.80 -8.92 5.00
C ALA A 162 -0.56 -8.20 5.55
N ALA A 163 0.55 -8.93 5.68
CA ALA A 163 1.82 -8.38 6.17
C ALA A 163 2.35 -7.27 5.27
N ILE A 164 2.35 -7.47 3.95
CA ILE A 164 2.77 -6.46 2.96
C ILE A 164 1.92 -5.19 3.08
N SER A 165 0.60 -5.33 3.18
CA SER A 165 -0.30 -4.19 3.24
C SER A 165 -0.11 -3.40 4.54
N VAL A 166 -0.05 -4.08 5.69
CA VAL A 166 0.20 -3.43 6.99
C VAL A 166 1.57 -2.74 7.00
N ALA A 167 2.62 -3.40 6.51
CA ALA A 167 3.96 -2.85 6.46
C ALA A 167 4.04 -1.57 5.59
N CYS A 168 3.33 -1.55 4.45
CA CYS A 168 3.24 -0.37 3.60
C CYS A 168 2.46 0.77 4.28
N ALA A 169 1.39 0.46 5.00
CA ALA A 169 0.62 1.44 5.76
C ALA A 169 1.46 2.09 6.86
N LEU A 170 2.14 1.30 7.70
CA LEU A 170 3.00 1.81 8.76
C LEU A 170 4.16 2.66 8.23
N GLY A 171 4.79 2.22 7.14
CA GLY A 171 5.84 3.01 6.48
C GLY A 171 5.33 4.34 5.90
N TYR A 172 4.04 4.44 5.56
CA TYR A 172 3.44 5.70 5.11
C TYR A 172 3.10 6.63 6.28
N LEU A 173 2.69 6.08 7.43
CA LEU A 173 2.55 6.86 8.66
C LEU A 173 3.89 7.48 9.04
N ASP A 174 4.98 6.70 9.05
CA ASP A 174 6.33 7.24 9.32
C ASP A 174 6.73 8.37 8.37
N PHE A 175 6.34 8.23 7.09
CA PHE A 175 6.74 9.18 6.06
C PHE A 175 5.92 10.47 6.06
N ARG A 176 4.60 10.40 6.31
CA ARG A 176 3.68 11.55 6.14
C ARG A 176 3.01 12.03 7.42
N HIS A 177 2.97 11.20 8.45
CA HIS A 177 2.29 11.47 9.72
C HIS A 177 3.17 11.06 10.92
N PRO A 178 4.44 11.50 10.98
CA PRO A 178 5.32 11.15 12.10
C PRO A 178 4.77 11.69 13.44
N ASP A 179 3.92 12.72 13.40
CA ASP A 179 3.20 13.30 14.54
C ASP A 179 2.23 12.34 15.23
N LEU A 180 1.81 11.27 14.56
CA LEU A 180 0.97 10.24 15.18
C LEU A 180 1.76 9.30 16.10
N GLU A 181 3.09 9.30 16.03
CA GLU A 181 4.01 8.59 16.93
C GLU A 181 3.57 7.14 17.26
N TRP A 182 3.05 6.44 16.25
CA TRP A 182 2.26 5.20 16.43
C TRP A 182 2.98 4.09 17.21
N ARG A 183 4.31 4.10 17.30
CA ARG A 183 5.07 3.11 18.07
C ARG A 183 4.88 3.22 19.58
N GLN A 184 4.48 4.37 20.11
CA GLN A 184 4.35 4.59 21.57
C GLN A 184 3.32 3.65 22.21
N ASP A 185 2.16 3.50 21.56
CA ASP A 185 1.04 2.72 22.09
C ASP A 185 0.95 1.30 21.50
N HIS A 186 1.82 0.95 20.54
CA HIS A 186 1.75 -0.32 19.79
C HIS A 186 3.13 -1.02 19.73
N PRO A 187 3.72 -1.42 20.88
CA PRO A 187 5.07 -1.95 20.95
C PRO A 187 5.27 -3.28 20.21
N GLN A 188 4.27 -4.17 20.20
CA GLN A 188 4.39 -5.45 19.50
C GLN A 188 4.39 -5.24 17.98
N LEU A 189 3.53 -4.34 17.48
CA LEU A 189 3.48 -3.94 16.08
C LEU A 189 4.76 -3.22 15.67
N ALA A 190 5.33 -2.39 16.55
CA ALA A 190 6.60 -1.70 16.33
C ALA A 190 7.76 -2.69 16.18
N ALA A 191 7.83 -3.70 17.05
CA ALA A 191 8.84 -4.75 17.00
C ALA A 191 8.72 -5.59 15.72
N TRP A 192 7.50 -6.03 15.38
CA TRP A 192 7.23 -6.73 14.13
C TRP A 192 7.66 -5.90 12.92
N TYR A 193 7.29 -4.61 12.89
CA TYR A 193 7.62 -3.71 11.79
C TYR A 193 9.14 -3.51 11.63
N PHE A 194 9.86 -3.38 12.73
CA PHE A 194 11.32 -3.25 12.72
C PHE A 194 11.98 -4.44 12.03
N GLU A 195 11.54 -5.67 12.33
CA GLU A 195 12.05 -6.90 11.74
C GLU A 195 11.72 -6.97 10.24
N ILE A 196 10.45 -6.85 9.86
CA ILE A 196 10.06 -6.98 8.45
C ILE A 196 10.62 -5.83 7.58
N SER A 197 10.97 -4.70 8.17
CA SER A 197 11.56 -3.56 7.44
C SER A 197 12.97 -3.86 6.94
N GLN A 198 13.64 -4.89 7.48
CA GLN A 198 14.95 -5.32 7.01
C GLN A 198 14.88 -6.21 5.76
N ARG A 199 13.67 -6.63 5.34
CA ARG A 199 13.52 -7.44 4.12
C ARG A 199 14.01 -6.67 2.90
N PRO A 200 14.68 -7.33 1.93
CA PRO A 200 15.16 -6.66 0.72
C PRO A 200 14.06 -5.92 -0.05
N SER A 201 12.86 -6.50 -0.13
CA SER A 201 11.67 -5.89 -0.74
C SER A 201 11.25 -4.58 -0.06
N MET A 202 11.28 -4.54 1.27
CA MET A 202 10.92 -3.37 2.07
C MET A 202 11.97 -2.27 1.97
N LEU A 203 13.26 -2.63 2.01
CA LEU A 203 14.40 -1.71 1.89
C LEU A 203 14.46 -1.05 0.50
N ALA A 204 14.25 -1.84 -0.55
CA ALA A 204 14.31 -1.39 -1.95
C ALA A 204 13.14 -0.47 -2.34
N THR A 205 12.04 -0.49 -1.57
CA THR A 205 10.81 0.24 -1.89
C THR A 205 10.49 1.35 -0.88
N ARG A 206 11.46 1.76 -0.05
CA ARG A 206 11.26 2.87 0.90
C ARG A 206 10.84 4.15 0.15
N PRO A 207 9.88 4.92 0.70
CA PRO A 207 9.56 6.22 0.13
C PRO A 207 10.80 7.13 0.18
N PRO A 208 10.93 8.08 -0.76
CA PRO A 208 12.06 8.99 -0.79
C PRO A 208 12.03 9.89 0.46
N VAL A 209 13.20 10.08 1.09
CA VAL A 209 13.42 11.00 2.21
C VAL A 209 13.52 12.43 1.70
#